data_AF-A0A369RN10-F1
#
_entry.id   AF-A0A369RN10-F1
#
_cell.length_a   1.000
_cell.length_b   1.000
_cell.length_c   1.000
_cell.angle_alpha   90.00
_cell.angle_beta   90.00
_cell.angle_gamma   90.00
#
_symmetry.space_group_name_H-M   'P 1'
#
loop_
_entity.id
_entity.type
_entity.pdbx_description
1 polymer ?
#
loop_
_entity_poly.entity_id
_entity_poly.type
_entity_poly.pdbx_seq_one_letter_code
_entity_poly.pdbx_strand_id
1 'polypeptide(L)'
;MTFFKHFNWKKAGIVHSSFGTYPKLALLVKQEMSKENIEVAVVESIDRDGTFAVNSLKAYHKGYYGSKYVWWFPGWFRSNWWRDTYGTYNCSSNEIFEVIGNNSFYTTTPIYSTSNTTAVSGKTGIQFFNDLNKSMNYTFVSSGFADKVGAIYDAVWSLALGLHRSERYLKNINSSLEHFTYDNDLIRSAFVKEISNLSFYGVTGPISFKKGNSRLGNVIIWQLQDSLRKVAFYDIENNKISIENDSLKWPGGKPPQDRLIVIVVIKTIPKALFIPFSILNCLGIIFSLIIMVFIAVKRRNRYIKMSSPNLNYFILFGCILCYISVIVNGMDAGIVGVKNRKHTCIAEIWLLSLGFTIAFGSIIKDLQLIIRLGQLLLVDVLILILWNIIDPISTNDVDVGVKIHNHKEIIRDRIQVCTSTNSIVWLIAILAYKSAMLLFGVSLAWRTRKVSIETLNDSRSLVLTIYNIFVLSFTGVTVGMVSNNTYDIGFALKAAFIILCTTSSICLVFIPKLLQVRINPTLPSATTKTDNKFSNNMLSTSISGEAQLEVRKLRLIIREQEEKLQKLSNRTIQETEN
;
A
#
# COMPACT_ATOMS: atom_id res chain seq x y z
N MET A 1 2.94 17.78 -31.19
CA MET A 1 1.88 17.44 -30.21
C MET A 1 0.95 16.35 -30.71
N THR A 2 0.43 16.44 -31.94
CA THR A 2 -0.47 15.44 -32.54
C THR A 2 0.07 14.01 -32.49
N PHE A 3 1.39 13.82 -32.67
CA PHE A 3 2.05 12.52 -32.53
C PHE A 3 1.95 11.95 -31.10
N PHE A 4 2.15 12.78 -30.07
CA PHE A 4 2.03 12.37 -28.66
C PHE A 4 0.59 11.96 -28.32
N LYS A 5 -0.40 12.71 -28.82
CA LYS A 5 -1.82 12.38 -28.67
C LYS A 5 -2.16 11.02 -29.28
N HIS A 6 -1.61 10.69 -30.45
CA HIS A 6 -1.84 9.40 -31.11
C HIS A 6 -1.40 8.21 -30.24
N PHE A 7 -0.27 8.33 -29.54
CA PHE A 7 0.25 7.27 -28.65
C PHE A 7 -0.18 7.44 -27.18
N ASN A 8 -1.05 8.40 -26.88
CA ASN A 8 -1.51 8.74 -25.53
C ASN A 8 -0.38 9.03 -24.52
N TRP A 9 0.71 9.65 -24.99
CA TRP A 9 1.81 10.10 -24.14
C TRP A 9 1.50 11.46 -23.54
N LYS A 10 1.59 11.56 -22.21
CA LYS A 10 1.29 12.78 -21.44
C LYS A 10 2.48 13.35 -20.69
N LYS A 11 3.64 12.69 -20.73
CA LYS A 11 4.88 13.19 -20.14
C LYS A 11 6.01 13.26 -21.16
N ALA A 12 6.81 14.32 -21.08
CA ALA A 12 7.99 14.54 -21.91
C ALA A 12 9.14 15.15 -21.10
N GLY A 13 10.37 14.93 -21.57
CA GLY A 13 11.55 15.67 -21.13
C GLY A 13 12.16 16.39 -22.33
N ILE A 14 12.73 17.58 -22.10
CA ILE A 14 13.40 18.38 -23.13
C ILE A 14 14.86 18.55 -22.73
N VAL A 15 15.77 18.21 -23.65
CA VAL A 15 17.20 18.50 -23.52
C VAL A 15 17.59 19.39 -24.68
N HIS A 16 18.25 20.51 -24.40
CA HIS A 16 18.60 21.49 -25.42
C HIS A 16 20.02 22.04 -25.24
N SER A 17 20.63 22.51 -26.33
CA SER A 17 21.92 23.21 -26.26
C SER A 17 21.77 24.55 -25.51
N SER A 18 22.79 24.92 -24.72
CA SER A 18 22.90 26.22 -24.05
C SER A 18 23.14 27.37 -25.03
N PHE A 19 23.53 27.08 -26.27
CA PHE A 19 23.87 28.06 -27.30
C PHE A 19 22.75 28.31 -28.31
N GLY A 20 22.78 29.47 -28.98
CA GLY A 20 21.93 29.77 -30.12
C GLY A 20 20.44 29.92 -29.79
N THR A 21 19.57 29.44 -30.68
CA THR A 21 18.11 29.61 -30.58
C THR A 21 17.42 28.52 -29.77
N TYR A 22 18.15 27.48 -29.35
CA TYR A 22 17.61 26.30 -28.69
C TYR A 22 16.94 26.57 -27.33
N PRO A 23 17.46 27.44 -26.44
CA PRO A 23 16.79 27.75 -25.17
C PRO A 23 15.41 28.38 -25.39
N LYS A 24 15.30 29.32 -26.35
CA LYS A 24 14.03 29.95 -26.71
C LYS A 24 13.06 28.93 -27.32
N LEU A 25 13.55 28.03 -28.18
CA LEU A 25 12.74 26.98 -28.79
C LEU A 25 12.22 25.99 -27.74
N ALA A 26 13.05 25.57 -26.79
CA ALA A 26 12.65 24.67 -25.71
C ALA A 26 11.50 25.27 -24.88
N LEU A 27 11.56 26.57 -24.58
CA LEU A 27 10.49 27.28 -23.89
C LEU A 27 9.19 27.29 -24.72
N LEU A 28 9.26 27.57 -26.02
CA LEU A 28 8.09 27.56 -26.92
C LEU A 28 7.47 26.16 -27.00
N VAL A 29 8.29 25.11 -27.15
CA VAL A 29 7.81 23.72 -27.16
C VAL A 29 7.15 23.37 -25.83
N LYS A 30 7.72 23.78 -24.70
CA LYS A 30 7.12 23.58 -23.37
C LYS A 30 5.75 24.24 -23.25
N GLN A 31 5.61 25.48 -23.75
CA GLN A 31 4.34 26.20 -23.74
C GLN A 31 3.29 25.50 -24.60
N GLU A 32 3.63 25.08 -25.81
CA GLU A 32 2.72 24.35 -26.71
C GLU A 32 2.35 22.95 -26.16
N MET A 33 3.29 22.25 -25.51
CA MET A 33 2.98 20.99 -24.81
C MET A 33 1.99 21.21 -23.67
N SER A 34 2.18 22.27 -22.88
CA SER A 34 1.33 22.59 -21.73
C SER A 34 -0.10 22.94 -22.16
N LYS A 35 -0.27 23.66 -23.29
CA LYS A 35 -1.59 23.93 -23.88
C LYS A 35 -2.36 22.66 -24.24
N GLU A 36 -1.66 21.57 -24.51
CA GLU A 36 -2.21 20.29 -24.94
C GLU A 36 -2.26 19.23 -23.84
N ASN A 37 -2.16 19.64 -22.57
CA ASN A 37 -2.15 18.77 -21.38
C ASN A 37 -1.02 17.71 -21.40
N ILE A 38 0.13 18.04 -21.99
CA ILE A 38 1.35 17.24 -21.92
C ILE A 38 2.30 17.89 -20.90
N GLU A 39 2.59 17.17 -19.82
CA GLU A 39 3.48 17.62 -18.76
C GLU A 39 4.95 17.50 -19.19
N VAL A 40 5.67 18.61 -19.20
CA VAL A 40 7.13 18.61 -19.39
C VAL A 40 7.79 18.47 -18.03
N ALA A 41 8.19 17.25 -17.70
CA ALA A 41 8.72 16.91 -16.38
C ALA A 41 10.10 17.54 -16.12
N VAL A 42 10.91 17.68 -17.17
CA VAL A 42 12.30 18.14 -17.07
C VAL A 42 12.66 18.96 -18.31
N VAL A 43 13.37 20.07 -18.11
CA VAL A 43 14.03 20.84 -19.17
C VAL A 43 15.47 21.08 -18.75
N GLU A 44 16.43 20.50 -19.47
CA GLU A 44 17.85 20.59 -19.16
C GLU A 44 18.64 21.19 -20.31
N SER A 45 19.65 21.99 -19.96
CA SER A 45 20.59 22.59 -20.91
C SER A 45 21.91 21.81 -20.93
N ILE A 46 22.47 21.61 -22.10
CA ILE A 46 23.80 21.00 -22.29
C ILE A 46 24.73 21.94 -23.04
N ASP A 47 26.02 21.89 -22.71
CA ASP A 47 27.03 22.62 -23.46
C ASP A 47 27.35 21.86 -24.76
N ARG A 48 26.95 22.41 -25.92
CA ARG A 48 27.07 21.90 -27.32
C ARG A 48 25.82 21.20 -27.87
N ASP A 49 25.90 20.78 -29.14
CA ASP A 49 24.78 20.30 -29.96
C ASP A 49 24.19 18.94 -29.52
N GLY A 50 23.01 18.57 -30.04
CA GLY A 50 22.32 17.31 -29.71
C GLY A 50 23.13 16.03 -30.00
N THR A 51 24.06 16.09 -30.96
CA THR A 51 25.08 15.07 -31.24
C THR A 51 26.00 14.84 -30.03
N PHE A 52 26.39 15.93 -29.38
CA PHE A 52 27.12 15.91 -28.10
C PHE A 52 26.22 15.40 -26.99
N ALA A 53 24.89 15.63 -26.99
CA ALA A 53 24.00 15.04 -25.98
C ALA A 53 24.10 13.51 -25.96
N VAL A 54 23.91 12.83 -27.09
CA VAL A 54 23.91 11.36 -27.12
C VAL A 54 25.29 10.80 -26.79
N ASN A 55 26.36 11.43 -27.28
CA ASN A 55 27.74 11.01 -27.04
C ASN A 55 28.25 11.37 -25.62
N SER A 56 27.84 12.50 -25.06
CA SER A 56 28.33 13.03 -23.78
C SER A 56 27.43 12.67 -22.59
N LEU A 57 26.14 12.38 -22.80
CA LEU A 57 25.24 11.94 -21.73
C LEU A 57 25.56 10.51 -21.25
N LYS A 58 26.47 9.80 -21.92
CA LYS A 58 26.73 8.37 -21.66
C LYS A 58 25.41 7.60 -21.64
N ALA A 59 24.45 7.96 -22.51
CA ALA A 59 23.10 7.39 -22.52
C ALA A 59 23.14 5.86 -22.63
N TYR A 60 24.10 5.35 -23.41
CA TYR A 60 24.43 3.94 -23.47
C TYR A 60 24.87 3.38 -22.10
N HIS A 61 25.94 3.90 -21.48
CA HIS A 61 26.40 3.41 -20.17
C HIS A 61 25.41 3.64 -19.01
N LYS A 62 24.47 4.58 -19.15
CA LYS A 62 23.39 4.84 -18.19
C LYS A 62 22.13 4.00 -18.45
N GLY A 63 22.07 3.25 -19.55
CA GLY A 63 20.92 2.40 -19.88
C GLY A 63 19.70 3.14 -20.43
N TYR A 64 19.88 4.33 -21.03
CA TYR A 64 18.80 5.14 -21.64
C TYR A 64 18.51 4.73 -23.09
N TYR A 65 18.27 3.44 -23.32
CA TYR A 65 17.99 2.88 -24.64
C TYR A 65 17.05 1.65 -24.57
N GLY A 66 16.72 1.08 -25.73
CA GLY A 66 15.82 -0.07 -25.85
C GLY A 66 14.34 0.30 -25.79
N SER A 67 13.48 -0.67 -25.48
CA SER A 67 12.01 -0.57 -25.63
C SER A 67 11.27 0.40 -24.69
N LYS A 68 11.99 1.22 -23.92
CA LYS A 68 11.42 2.16 -22.91
C LYS A 68 11.64 3.63 -23.23
N TYR A 69 12.57 3.94 -24.12
CA TYR A 69 12.99 5.32 -24.39
C TYR A 69 12.74 5.65 -25.86
N VAL A 70 12.33 6.89 -26.09
CA VAL A 70 12.16 7.47 -27.43
C VAL A 70 12.95 8.76 -27.48
N TRP A 71 13.70 8.93 -28.55
CA TRP A 71 14.49 10.12 -28.81
C TRP A 71 13.87 10.91 -29.95
N TRP A 72 13.79 12.23 -29.80
CA TRP A 72 13.26 13.10 -30.85
C TRP A 72 14.29 14.16 -31.20
N PHE A 73 14.69 14.19 -32.46
CA PHE A 73 15.72 15.08 -32.98
C PHE A 73 15.17 16.01 -34.07
N PRO A 74 15.75 17.21 -34.24
CA PRO A 74 15.52 18.00 -35.44
C PRO A 74 16.09 17.30 -36.68
N GLY A 75 15.42 17.38 -37.82
CA GLY A 75 15.78 16.59 -39.01
C GLY A 75 16.87 17.18 -39.92
N TRP A 76 17.58 18.22 -39.47
CA TRP A 76 18.71 18.81 -40.19
C TRP A 76 20.06 18.12 -39.94
N PHE A 77 20.08 17.01 -39.20
CA PHE A 77 21.30 16.21 -39.02
C PHE A 77 21.69 15.54 -40.33
N ARG A 78 23.00 15.44 -40.59
CA ARG A 78 23.52 14.70 -41.74
C ARG A 78 23.13 13.23 -41.64
N SER A 79 22.88 12.62 -42.80
CA SER A 79 22.73 11.17 -42.89
C SER A 79 23.94 10.48 -42.27
N ASN A 80 23.71 9.49 -41.40
CA ASN A 80 24.74 8.74 -40.70
C ASN A 80 25.65 9.54 -39.76
N TRP A 81 25.20 10.67 -39.23
CA TRP A 81 25.97 11.50 -38.28
C TRP A 81 26.56 10.71 -37.09
N TRP A 82 25.92 9.62 -36.67
CA TRP A 82 26.38 8.76 -35.56
C TRP A 82 27.62 7.92 -35.89
N ARG A 83 28.03 7.87 -37.16
CA ARG A 83 29.26 7.20 -37.61
C ARG A 83 30.48 8.11 -37.53
N ASP A 84 30.29 9.43 -37.44
CA ASP A 84 31.37 10.40 -37.39
C ASP A 84 31.96 10.51 -35.97
N THR A 85 32.79 9.54 -35.57
CA THR A 85 33.47 9.54 -34.27
C THR A 85 34.73 10.40 -34.30
N TYR A 86 34.58 11.71 -34.22
CA TYR A 86 35.72 12.61 -34.05
C TYR A 86 36.38 12.45 -32.67
N GLY A 87 37.28 11.47 -32.54
CA GLY A 87 38.49 11.41 -31.68
C GLY A 87 38.41 11.71 -30.18
N THR A 88 37.26 12.09 -29.61
CA THR A 88 37.13 12.60 -28.24
C THR A 88 36.01 11.94 -27.44
N TYR A 89 35.47 10.83 -27.93
CA TYR A 89 34.29 10.17 -27.35
C TYR A 89 34.63 8.75 -26.87
N ASN A 90 34.15 8.40 -25.67
CA ASN A 90 34.33 7.07 -25.06
C ASN A 90 33.36 6.00 -25.59
N CYS A 91 32.51 6.31 -26.59
CA CYS A 91 31.54 5.37 -27.16
C CYS A 91 31.82 5.10 -28.64
N SER A 92 31.67 3.85 -29.06
CA SER A 92 31.74 3.39 -30.45
C SER A 92 30.47 3.71 -31.23
N SER A 93 30.55 3.74 -32.57
CA SER A 93 29.39 3.99 -33.43
C SER A 93 28.27 2.96 -33.25
N ASN A 94 28.62 1.71 -32.90
CA ASN A 94 27.64 0.65 -32.62
C ASN A 94 26.89 0.91 -31.31
N GLU A 95 27.60 1.33 -30.25
CA GLU A 95 26.97 1.68 -28.97
C GLU A 95 26.03 2.89 -29.12
N ILE A 96 26.38 3.86 -29.95
CA ILE A 96 25.50 5.00 -30.25
C ILE A 96 24.28 4.51 -31.03
N PHE A 97 24.46 3.63 -32.02
CA PHE A 97 23.37 3.08 -32.82
C PHE A 97 22.38 2.26 -31.98
N GLU A 98 22.84 1.53 -30.97
CA GLU A 98 21.95 0.85 -30.00
C GLU A 98 21.02 1.81 -29.24
N VAL A 99 21.44 3.07 -29.03
CA VAL A 99 20.62 4.08 -28.37
C VAL A 99 19.55 4.65 -29.31
N ILE A 100 19.94 4.99 -30.53
CA ILE A 100 19.10 5.76 -31.46
C ILE A 100 18.34 4.88 -32.47
N GLY A 101 18.82 3.67 -32.75
CA GLY A 101 18.26 2.75 -33.73
C GLY A 101 16.85 2.30 -33.33
N ASN A 102 15.90 2.39 -34.27
CA ASN A 102 14.47 2.13 -34.10
C ASN A 102 13.75 2.98 -33.03
N ASN A 103 14.48 3.83 -32.31
CA ASN A 103 13.96 4.62 -31.18
C ASN A 103 14.00 6.13 -31.42
N SER A 104 14.64 6.59 -32.50
CA SER A 104 14.79 8.01 -32.79
C SER A 104 13.89 8.47 -33.94
N PHE A 105 13.26 9.61 -33.73
CA PHE A 105 12.42 10.30 -34.70
C PHE A 105 13.03 11.64 -35.09
N TYR A 106 12.85 12.03 -36.34
CA TYR A 106 13.39 13.26 -36.92
C TYR A 106 12.29 14.04 -37.63
N THR A 107 12.28 15.36 -37.45
CA THR A 107 11.27 16.22 -38.07
C THR A 107 11.88 17.11 -39.14
N THR A 108 11.38 17.04 -40.37
CA THR A 108 11.81 17.91 -41.49
C THR A 108 10.63 18.58 -42.20
N THR A 109 10.92 19.63 -42.95
CA THR A 109 9.99 20.22 -43.92
C THR A 109 10.08 19.47 -45.25
N PRO A 110 8.96 19.30 -45.98
CA PRO A 110 8.99 18.71 -47.32
C PRO A 110 9.71 19.62 -48.32
N ILE A 111 10.47 19.01 -49.22
CA ILE A 111 11.16 19.72 -50.33
C ILE A 111 10.13 20.20 -51.38
N TYR A 112 9.06 19.45 -51.57
CA TYR A 112 7.96 19.75 -52.47
C TYR A 112 6.67 19.09 -51.97
N SER A 113 5.51 19.59 -52.41
CA SER A 113 4.21 19.00 -52.12
C SER A 113 3.92 17.85 -53.09
N THR A 114 3.44 16.72 -52.55
CA THR A 114 2.97 15.57 -53.33
C THR A 114 1.53 15.71 -53.81
N SER A 115 0.85 16.81 -53.47
CA SER A 115 -0.50 17.09 -53.95
C SER A 115 -0.48 17.51 -55.43
N ASN A 116 -1.55 17.17 -56.15
CA ASN A 116 -1.78 17.58 -57.55
C ASN A 116 -2.21 19.05 -57.68
N THR A 117 -2.24 19.81 -56.59
CA THR A 117 -2.58 21.24 -56.61
C THR A 117 -1.46 22.06 -57.25
N THR A 118 -1.81 22.92 -58.20
CA THR A 118 -0.89 23.83 -58.87
C THR A 118 -0.53 25.00 -57.96
N ALA A 119 0.76 25.31 -57.86
CA ALA A 119 1.26 26.46 -57.12
C ALA A 119 1.05 27.76 -57.90
N VAL A 120 1.25 28.91 -57.25
CA VAL A 120 1.19 30.24 -57.88
C VAL A 120 2.14 30.37 -59.09
N SER A 121 3.23 29.60 -59.12
CA SER A 121 4.14 29.54 -60.25
C SER A 121 3.58 28.84 -61.50
N GLY A 122 2.37 28.27 -61.43
CA GLY A 122 1.76 27.47 -62.48
C GLY A 122 2.25 26.01 -62.54
N LYS A 123 3.16 25.60 -61.64
CA LYS A 123 3.70 24.24 -61.57
C LYS A 123 3.17 23.48 -60.36
N THR A 124 3.04 22.16 -60.46
CA THR A 124 2.87 21.30 -59.27
C THR A 124 4.21 21.10 -58.55
N GLY A 125 4.18 20.69 -57.27
CA GLY A 125 5.41 20.39 -56.52
C GLY A 125 6.27 19.32 -57.19
N ILE A 126 5.62 18.30 -57.78
CA ILE A 126 6.29 17.22 -58.52
C ILE A 126 6.94 17.74 -59.81
N GLN A 127 6.24 18.59 -60.57
CA GLN A 127 6.80 19.21 -61.77
C GLN A 127 8.00 20.09 -61.43
N PHE A 128 7.90 20.91 -60.38
CA PHE A 128 9.01 21.70 -59.88
C PHE A 128 10.23 20.84 -59.56
N PHE A 129 10.05 19.74 -58.82
CA PHE A 129 11.14 18.86 -58.44
C PHE A 129 11.78 18.15 -59.65
N ASN A 130 10.97 17.72 -60.62
CA ASN A 130 11.46 17.10 -61.85
C ASN A 130 12.25 18.08 -62.71
N ASP A 131 11.79 19.32 -62.86
CA ASP A 131 12.49 20.37 -63.60
C ASP A 131 13.81 20.71 -62.91
N LEU A 132 13.79 20.84 -61.58
CA LEU A 132 14.99 21.10 -60.78
C LEU A 132 16.05 20.00 -60.97
N ASN A 133 15.64 18.73 -60.95
CA ASN A 133 16.55 17.60 -61.17
C ASN A 133 17.11 17.57 -62.60
N LYS A 134 16.33 17.99 -63.61
CA LYS A 134 16.82 18.09 -65.00
C LYS A 134 17.82 19.23 -65.19
N SER A 135 17.65 20.33 -64.49
CA SER A 135 18.52 21.51 -64.61
C SER A 135 19.84 21.38 -63.87
N MET A 136 20.00 20.39 -62.98
CA MET A 136 21.25 20.18 -62.23
C MET A 136 22.05 19.01 -62.77
N ASN A 137 23.34 19.26 -63.04
CA ASN A 137 24.28 18.28 -63.59
C ASN A 137 24.88 17.33 -62.53
N TYR A 138 24.43 17.41 -61.27
CA TYR A 138 24.89 16.60 -60.14
C TYR A 138 23.70 15.95 -59.44
N THR A 139 23.93 14.82 -58.76
CA THR A 139 22.92 14.18 -57.91
C THR A 139 22.58 15.10 -56.74
N PHE A 140 21.40 15.73 -56.82
CA PHE A 140 20.84 16.67 -55.84
C PHE A 140 21.01 16.20 -54.38
N VAL A 141 20.89 14.89 -54.17
CA VAL A 141 20.97 14.17 -52.89
C VAL A 141 22.30 14.37 -52.13
N SER A 142 23.38 14.77 -52.79
CA SER A 142 24.71 14.92 -52.16
C SER A 142 25.00 16.30 -51.57
N SER A 143 24.17 17.31 -51.86
CA SER A 143 24.40 18.68 -51.39
C SER A 143 23.58 18.98 -50.12
N GLY A 144 24.22 19.48 -49.06
CA GLY A 144 23.53 19.88 -47.81
C GLY A 144 22.51 21.03 -47.94
N PHE A 145 22.29 21.51 -49.17
CA PHE A 145 21.33 22.55 -49.53
C PHE A 145 20.05 22.03 -50.19
N ALA A 146 20.04 20.76 -50.62
CA ALA A 146 18.93 20.14 -51.34
C ALA A 146 17.60 20.29 -50.60
N ASP A 147 17.61 20.07 -49.29
CA ASP A 147 16.40 20.03 -48.48
C ASP A 147 15.72 21.40 -48.29
N LYS A 148 16.40 22.49 -48.68
CA LYS A 148 15.93 23.88 -48.51
C LYS A 148 15.47 24.54 -49.80
N VAL A 149 15.75 23.93 -50.97
CA VAL A 149 15.54 24.59 -52.27
C VAL A 149 14.07 24.94 -52.53
N GLY A 150 13.14 24.06 -52.19
CA GLY A 150 11.71 24.36 -52.30
C GLY A 150 11.28 25.54 -51.43
N ALA A 151 11.81 25.64 -50.21
CA ALA A 151 11.51 26.76 -49.33
C ALA A 151 12.09 28.09 -49.85
N ILE A 152 13.27 28.06 -50.47
CA ILE A 152 13.87 29.24 -51.12
C ILE A 152 13.03 29.68 -52.32
N TYR A 153 12.60 28.74 -53.16
CA TYR A 153 11.72 29.03 -54.31
C TYR A 153 10.45 29.75 -53.87
N ASP A 154 9.79 29.22 -52.84
CA ASP A 154 8.58 29.81 -52.30
C ASP A 154 8.83 31.14 -51.55
N ALA A 155 10.03 31.36 -51.00
CA ALA A 155 10.39 32.63 -50.38
C ALA A 155 10.48 33.77 -51.40
N VAL A 156 11.05 33.51 -52.58
CA VAL A 156 11.08 34.49 -53.68
C VAL A 156 9.67 34.83 -54.16
N TRP A 157 8.80 33.83 -54.31
CA TRP A 157 7.38 34.07 -54.61
C TRP A 157 6.65 34.84 -53.51
N SER A 158 6.95 34.54 -52.24
CA SER A 158 6.38 35.28 -51.10
C SER A 158 6.75 36.77 -51.15
N LEU A 159 8.01 37.08 -51.47
CA LEU A 159 8.48 38.44 -51.64
C LEU A 159 7.77 39.15 -52.81
N ALA A 160 7.70 38.50 -53.97
CA ALA A 160 7.06 39.07 -55.15
C ALA A 160 5.57 39.37 -54.91
N LEU A 161 4.84 38.43 -54.31
CA LEU A 161 3.43 38.61 -53.96
C LEU A 161 3.23 39.68 -52.88
N GLY A 162 4.14 39.73 -51.89
CA GLY A 162 4.15 40.75 -50.84
C GLY A 162 4.33 42.15 -51.41
N LEU A 163 5.32 42.33 -52.29
CA LEU A 163 5.56 43.60 -52.99
C LEU A 163 4.37 44.00 -53.86
N HIS A 164 3.80 43.06 -54.62
CA HIS A 164 2.62 43.33 -55.46
C HIS A 164 1.41 43.81 -54.64
N ARG A 165 1.12 43.15 -53.50
CA ARG A 165 0.04 43.57 -52.60
C ARG A 165 0.32 44.93 -51.95
N SER A 166 1.56 45.16 -51.55
CA SER A 166 2.00 46.41 -50.95
C SER A 166 1.87 47.57 -51.93
N GLU A 167 2.28 47.40 -53.18
CA GLU A 167 2.12 48.41 -54.23
C GLU A 167 0.64 48.75 -54.45
N ARG A 168 -0.22 47.75 -54.49
CA ARG A 168 -1.67 47.97 -54.63
C ARG A 168 -2.25 48.76 -53.45
N TYR A 169 -1.79 48.47 -52.24
CA TYR A 169 -2.19 49.22 -51.04
C TYR A 169 -1.65 50.66 -51.07
N LEU A 170 -0.39 50.86 -51.45
CA LEU A 170 0.25 52.18 -51.52
C LEU A 170 -0.38 53.07 -52.59
N LYS A 171 -0.76 52.50 -53.75
CA LYS A 171 -1.47 53.25 -54.81
C LYS A 171 -2.81 53.82 -54.34
N ASN A 172 -3.51 53.11 -53.45
CA ASN A 172 -4.76 53.61 -52.87
C ASN A 172 -4.57 54.83 -51.96
N ILE A 173 -3.35 55.07 -51.48
CA ILE A 173 -2.98 56.22 -50.64
C ILE A 173 -2.04 57.17 -51.39
N ASN A 174 -2.09 57.19 -52.73
CA ASN A 174 -1.28 58.05 -53.61
C ASN A 174 0.25 57.94 -53.38
N SER A 175 0.72 56.76 -52.96
CA SER A 175 2.13 56.43 -52.79
C SER A 175 2.52 55.27 -53.71
N SER A 176 3.82 55.02 -53.88
CA SER A 176 4.34 53.86 -54.61
C SER A 176 5.63 53.36 -53.97
N LEU A 177 5.95 52.08 -54.17
CA LEU A 177 7.23 51.47 -53.78
C LEU A 177 8.42 52.13 -54.47
N GLU A 178 8.23 52.82 -55.60
CA GLU A 178 9.30 53.55 -56.31
C GLU A 178 9.87 54.71 -55.48
N HIS A 179 9.08 55.28 -54.56
CA HIS A 179 9.48 56.39 -53.69
C HIS A 179 10.10 55.91 -52.36
N PHE A 180 10.70 54.72 -52.34
CA PHE A 180 11.28 54.12 -51.15
C PHE A 180 12.53 54.87 -50.65
N THR A 181 12.55 55.16 -49.35
CA THR A 181 13.74 55.61 -48.60
C THR A 181 13.88 54.81 -47.31
N TYR A 182 15.10 54.72 -46.76
CA TYR A 182 15.35 53.94 -45.54
C TYR A 182 14.60 54.46 -44.30
N ASP A 183 14.21 55.74 -44.30
CA ASP A 183 13.46 56.38 -43.21
C ASP A 183 11.93 56.31 -43.42
N ASN A 184 11.45 55.72 -44.52
CA ASN A 184 10.03 55.69 -44.86
C ASN A 184 9.27 54.60 -44.08
N ASP A 185 8.79 54.96 -42.88
CA ASP A 185 8.01 54.10 -42.01
C ASP A 185 6.65 53.67 -42.63
N LEU A 186 6.08 54.48 -43.52
CA LEU A 186 4.80 54.19 -44.17
C LEU A 186 4.93 53.01 -45.15
N ILE A 187 5.96 53.02 -46.01
CA ILE A 187 6.23 51.91 -46.92
C ILE A 187 6.63 50.66 -46.13
N ARG A 188 7.47 50.81 -45.09
CA ARG A 188 7.86 49.67 -44.22
C ARG A 188 6.63 49.02 -43.57
N SER A 189 5.77 49.82 -42.95
CA SER A 189 4.58 49.31 -42.25
C SER A 189 3.56 48.68 -43.20
N ALA A 190 3.35 49.26 -44.39
CA ALA A 190 2.53 48.66 -45.44
C ALA A 190 3.08 47.30 -45.87
N PHE A 191 4.38 47.20 -46.13
CA PHE A 191 5.01 45.96 -46.56
C PHE A 191 4.94 44.86 -45.47
N VAL A 192 5.30 45.20 -44.23
CA VAL A 192 5.22 44.26 -43.09
C VAL A 192 3.79 43.78 -42.86
N LYS A 193 2.80 44.68 -42.99
CA LYS A 193 1.39 44.33 -42.86
C LYS A 193 0.94 43.36 -43.97
N GLU A 194 1.23 43.66 -45.22
CA GLU A 194 0.80 42.83 -46.35
C GLU A 194 1.49 41.46 -46.38
N ILE A 195 2.78 41.39 -46.03
CA ILE A 195 3.48 40.10 -45.94
C ILE A 195 3.00 39.26 -44.76
N SER A 196 2.67 39.88 -43.62
CA SER A 196 2.13 39.16 -42.45
C SER A 196 0.76 38.52 -42.74
N ASN A 197 -0.03 39.11 -43.65
CA ASN A 197 -1.33 38.60 -44.07
C ASN A 197 -1.26 37.71 -45.32
N LEU A 198 -0.07 37.44 -45.85
CA LEU A 198 0.11 36.65 -47.05
C LEU A 198 -0.24 35.17 -46.80
N SER A 199 -1.00 34.60 -47.73
CA SER A 199 -1.43 33.20 -47.73
C SER A 199 -1.62 32.76 -49.17
N PHE A 200 -0.92 31.71 -49.59
CA PHE A 200 -0.98 31.16 -50.95
C PHE A 200 -0.48 29.71 -50.99
N TYR A 201 -0.67 29.04 -52.13
CA TYR A 201 -0.17 27.69 -52.34
C TYR A 201 1.15 27.72 -53.14
N GLY A 202 2.24 27.30 -52.50
CA GLY A 202 3.58 27.22 -53.08
C GLY A 202 3.94 25.80 -53.56
N VAL A 203 5.15 25.61 -54.07
CA VAL A 203 5.60 24.29 -54.55
C VAL A 203 5.81 23.30 -53.41
N THR A 204 6.03 23.79 -52.19
CA THR A 204 6.14 22.98 -50.96
C THR A 204 4.80 22.76 -50.24
N GLY A 205 3.70 23.33 -50.75
CA GLY A 205 2.35 23.21 -50.18
C GLY A 205 1.76 24.54 -49.73
N PRO A 206 0.75 24.54 -48.83
CA PRO A 206 0.14 25.76 -48.34
C PRO A 206 1.14 26.56 -47.48
N ILE A 207 1.20 27.87 -47.73
CA ILE A 207 2.07 28.83 -47.05
C ILE A 207 1.20 29.92 -46.46
N SER A 208 1.40 30.21 -45.18
CA SER A 208 0.68 31.28 -44.49
C SER A 208 1.55 31.90 -43.40
N PHE A 209 1.45 33.23 -43.28
CA PHE A 209 2.09 34.03 -42.23
C PHE A 209 1.08 34.58 -41.19
N LYS A 210 -0.22 34.33 -41.38
CA LYS A 210 -1.31 34.94 -40.59
C LYS A 210 -1.28 34.65 -39.08
N LYS A 211 -0.57 33.61 -38.64
CA LYS A 211 -0.54 33.13 -37.25
C LYS A 211 0.78 33.40 -36.51
N GLY A 212 1.67 34.22 -37.07
CA GLY A 212 2.88 34.68 -36.39
C GLY A 212 4.04 34.97 -37.33
N ASN A 213 5.22 35.16 -36.74
CA ASN A 213 6.42 35.60 -37.45
C ASN A 213 7.10 34.48 -38.27
N SER A 214 6.53 33.28 -38.28
CA SER A 214 7.11 32.11 -38.93
C SER A 214 6.15 31.52 -39.95
N ARG A 215 6.73 31.02 -41.03
CA ARG A 215 6.01 30.26 -42.05
C ARG A 215 5.39 29.01 -41.44
N LEU A 216 4.07 28.86 -41.59
CA LEU A 216 3.39 27.59 -41.36
C LEU A 216 3.45 26.72 -42.63
N GLY A 217 3.78 25.45 -42.48
CA GLY A 217 3.85 24.48 -43.56
C GLY A 217 3.76 23.04 -43.08
N ASN A 218 3.62 22.11 -44.02
CA ASN A 218 3.55 20.68 -43.75
C ASN A 218 4.87 20.15 -43.18
N VAL A 219 4.79 19.01 -42.47
CA VAL A 219 5.92 18.43 -41.76
C VAL A 219 6.02 16.93 -42.03
N ILE A 220 7.23 16.42 -42.25
CA ILE A 220 7.52 14.99 -42.37
C ILE A 220 8.22 14.51 -41.11
N ILE A 221 7.79 13.36 -40.61
CA ILE A 221 8.45 12.65 -39.51
C ILE A 221 9.12 11.40 -40.07
N TRP A 222 10.41 11.30 -39.80
CA TRP A 222 11.26 10.18 -40.15
C TRP A 222 11.59 9.38 -38.90
N GLN A 223 11.80 8.07 -39.07
CA GLN A 223 12.35 7.20 -38.04
C GLN A 223 13.66 6.63 -38.53
N LEU A 224 14.68 6.62 -37.66
CA LEU A 224 15.91 5.91 -37.94
C LEU A 224 15.74 4.42 -37.65
N GLN A 225 15.80 3.60 -38.68
CA GLN A 225 15.92 2.14 -38.60
C GLN A 225 17.33 1.77 -39.06
N ASP A 226 17.49 0.91 -40.06
CA ASP A 226 18.76 0.75 -40.79
C ASP A 226 19.11 2.01 -41.62
N SER A 227 18.07 2.74 -42.03
CA SER A 227 18.12 4.01 -42.74
C SER A 227 16.95 4.90 -42.28
N LEU A 228 17.02 6.20 -42.60
CA LEU A 228 15.90 7.11 -42.35
C LEU A 228 14.72 6.73 -43.24
N ARG A 229 13.61 6.31 -42.62
CA ARG A 229 12.35 6.02 -43.31
C ARG A 229 11.27 7.00 -42.90
N LYS A 230 10.45 7.43 -43.87
CA LYS A 230 9.28 8.25 -43.59
C LYS A 230 8.26 7.39 -42.84
N VAL A 231 7.76 7.89 -41.71
CA VAL A 231 6.79 7.17 -40.87
C VAL A 231 5.53 7.97 -40.61
N ALA A 232 5.58 9.30 -40.74
CA ALA A 232 4.38 10.10 -40.67
C ALA A 232 4.50 11.39 -41.49
N PHE A 233 3.35 11.92 -41.86
CA PHE A 233 3.18 13.20 -42.51
C PHE A 233 2.13 14.00 -41.75
N TYR A 234 2.44 15.24 -41.44
CA TYR A 234 1.55 16.15 -40.75
C TYR A 234 1.14 17.28 -41.68
N ASP A 235 -0.16 17.32 -41.95
CA ASP A 235 -0.83 18.35 -42.72
C ASP A 235 -1.26 19.49 -41.80
N ILE A 236 -0.71 20.67 -42.02
CA ILE A 236 -0.94 21.84 -41.17
C ILE A 236 -2.30 22.50 -41.43
N GLU A 237 -2.82 22.40 -42.65
CA GLU A 237 -4.09 23.03 -43.03
C GLU A 237 -5.25 22.27 -42.40
N ASN A 238 -5.20 20.95 -42.47
CA ASN A 238 -6.22 20.06 -41.91
C ASN A 238 -5.96 19.68 -40.43
N ASN A 239 -4.83 20.12 -39.86
CA ASN A 239 -4.36 19.74 -38.52
C ASN A 239 -4.39 18.21 -38.29
N LYS A 240 -4.01 17.43 -39.31
CA LYS A 240 -4.12 15.97 -39.31
C LYS A 240 -2.76 15.33 -39.51
N ILE A 241 -2.46 14.32 -38.69
CA ILE A 241 -1.30 13.45 -38.87
C ILE A 241 -1.72 12.14 -39.53
N SER A 242 -1.06 11.78 -40.63
CA SER A 242 -1.15 10.46 -41.26
C SER A 242 0.10 9.66 -40.91
N ILE A 243 -0.08 8.58 -40.16
CA ILE A 243 1.00 7.68 -39.73
C ILE A 243 0.98 6.44 -40.62
N GLU A 244 2.15 6.08 -41.16
CA GLU A 244 2.37 4.89 -41.96
C GLU A 244 2.77 3.74 -41.03
N ASN A 245 1.77 3.02 -40.48
CA ASN A 245 1.99 1.98 -39.47
C ASN A 245 2.91 0.85 -39.95
N ASP A 246 2.85 0.48 -41.23
CA ASP A 246 3.71 -0.56 -41.81
C ASP A 246 5.19 -0.16 -41.84
N SER A 247 5.46 1.14 -41.93
CA SER A 247 6.81 1.70 -41.92
C SER A 247 7.36 1.89 -40.50
N LEU A 248 6.51 1.92 -39.47
CA LEU A 248 6.89 2.23 -38.09
C LEU A 248 7.35 0.96 -37.34
N LYS A 249 8.57 0.98 -36.78
CA LYS A 249 9.11 -0.15 -36.01
C LYS A 249 9.45 0.25 -34.59
N TRP A 250 9.06 -0.56 -33.61
CA TRP A 250 9.44 -0.36 -32.21
C TRP A 250 10.35 -1.51 -31.74
N PRO A 251 11.40 -1.27 -30.95
CA PRO A 251 12.28 -2.36 -30.49
C PRO A 251 11.56 -3.45 -29.69
N GLY A 252 10.46 -3.11 -29.00
CA GLY A 252 9.64 -4.05 -28.25
C GLY A 252 8.36 -4.50 -28.96
N GLY A 253 8.21 -4.23 -30.26
CA GLY A 253 7.00 -4.49 -31.03
C GLY A 253 5.79 -3.59 -30.69
N LYS A 254 5.88 -2.78 -29.63
CA LYS A 254 4.86 -1.85 -29.19
C LYS A 254 5.48 -0.51 -28.75
N PRO A 255 4.74 0.61 -28.84
CA PRO A 255 5.21 1.90 -28.35
C PRO A 255 5.48 1.85 -26.83
N PRO A 256 6.51 2.55 -26.35
CA PRO A 256 6.78 2.67 -24.92
C PRO A 256 5.67 3.43 -24.19
N GLN A 257 5.61 3.25 -22.87
CA GLN A 257 4.69 3.98 -22.00
C GLN A 257 5.38 5.19 -21.37
N ASP A 258 4.60 6.23 -21.08
CA ASP A 258 5.07 7.49 -20.52
C ASP A 258 5.24 7.47 -18.99
N ARG A 259 4.77 6.40 -18.32
CA ARG A 259 4.89 6.20 -16.87
C ARG A 259 5.01 4.73 -16.51
N LEU A 260 5.58 4.46 -15.33
CA LEU A 260 5.58 3.13 -14.72
C LEU A 260 4.17 2.79 -14.22
N ILE A 261 3.70 1.58 -14.51
CA ILE A 261 2.45 1.06 -13.93
C ILE A 261 2.77 0.49 -12.55
N VAL A 262 2.13 1.03 -11.51
CA VAL A 262 2.23 0.51 -10.15
C VAL A 262 1.04 -0.40 -9.86
N ILE A 263 1.30 -1.68 -9.64
CA ILE A 263 0.28 -2.67 -9.27
C ILE A 263 0.35 -2.87 -7.77
N VAL A 264 -0.76 -2.64 -7.07
CA VAL A 264 -0.84 -2.81 -5.61
C VAL A 264 -1.43 -4.18 -5.29
N VAL A 265 -0.74 -4.97 -4.49
CA VAL A 265 -1.16 -6.31 -4.08
C VAL A 265 -1.27 -6.39 -2.56
N ILE A 266 -2.46 -6.73 -2.05
CA ILE A 266 -2.68 -6.95 -0.62
C ILE A 266 -2.22 -8.36 -0.26
N LYS A 267 -1.24 -8.47 0.63
CA LYS A 267 -0.76 -9.72 1.22
C LYS A 267 -1.68 -10.15 2.35
N THR A 268 -1.90 -11.46 2.39
CA THR A 268 -2.76 -12.17 3.32
C THR A 268 -1.94 -13.20 4.08
N ILE A 269 -2.43 -13.63 5.23
CA ILE A 269 -1.85 -14.69 6.05
C ILE A 269 -1.84 -15.98 5.22
N PRO A 270 -0.69 -16.68 5.11
CA PRO A 270 -0.59 -17.94 4.40
C PRO A 270 -1.60 -18.95 4.94
N LYS A 271 -2.33 -19.61 4.04
CA LYS A 271 -3.27 -20.69 4.39
C LYS A 271 -2.60 -21.82 5.19
N ALA A 272 -1.32 -22.06 4.92
CA ALA A 272 -0.50 -23.03 5.63
C ALA A 272 -0.33 -22.72 7.14
N LEU A 273 -0.44 -21.45 7.55
CA LEU A 273 -0.44 -21.04 8.96
C LEU A 273 -1.87 -20.98 9.51
N PHE A 274 -2.80 -20.39 8.77
CA PHE A 274 -4.16 -20.17 9.26
C PHE A 274 -4.93 -21.47 9.53
N ILE A 275 -4.81 -22.48 8.66
CA ILE A 275 -5.58 -23.73 8.77
C ILE A 275 -5.19 -24.54 10.04
N PRO A 276 -3.91 -24.85 10.31
CA PRO A 276 -3.53 -25.59 11.52
C PRO A 276 -3.94 -24.90 12.82
N PHE A 277 -3.71 -23.59 12.94
CA PHE A 277 -4.11 -22.84 14.14
C PHE A 277 -5.63 -22.84 14.31
N SER A 278 -6.40 -22.73 13.23
CA SER A 278 -7.87 -22.81 13.30
C SER A 278 -8.35 -24.18 13.78
N ILE A 279 -7.74 -25.27 13.30
CA ILE A 279 -8.06 -26.64 13.75
C ILE A 279 -7.79 -26.80 15.25
N LEU A 280 -6.64 -26.32 15.73
CA LEU A 280 -6.29 -26.38 17.16
C LEU A 280 -7.29 -25.61 18.04
N ASN A 281 -7.72 -24.42 17.62
CA ASN A 281 -8.74 -23.65 18.34
C ASN A 281 -10.10 -24.38 18.35
N CYS A 282 -10.52 -24.95 17.22
CA CYS A 282 -11.75 -25.76 17.15
C CYS A 282 -11.70 -26.97 18.09
N LEU A 283 -10.57 -27.68 18.15
CA LEU A 283 -10.38 -28.78 19.10
C LEU A 283 -10.45 -28.29 20.56
N GLY A 284 -9.87 -27.13 20.87
CA GLY A 284 -9.96 -26.49 22.18
C GLY A 284 -11.40 -26.11 22.58
N ILE A 285 -12.20 -25.62 21.64
CA ILE A 285 -13.62 -25.32 21.83
C ILE A 285 -14.41 -26.61 22.09
N ILE A 286 -14.21 -27.64 21.28
CA ILE A 286 -14.85 -28.96 21.46
C ILE A 286 -14.48 -29.56 22.83
N PHE A 287 -13.20 -29.50 23.20
CA PHE A 287 -12.73 -29.97 24.50
C PHE A 287 -13.41 -29.22 25.66
N SER A 288 -13.55 -27.90 25.55
CA SER A 288 -14.24 -27.06 26.54
C SER A 288 -15.73 -27.42 26.66
N LEU A 289 -16.40 -27.68 25.53
CA LEU A 289 -17.80 -28.12 25.49
C LEU A 289 -17.98 -29.49 26.16
N ILE A 290 -17.09 -30.45 25.88
CA ILE A 290 -17.11 -31.78 26.52
C ILE A 290 -16.99 -31.65 28.04
N ILE A 291 -16.08 -30.82 28.54
CA ILE A 291 -15.93 -30.57 29.98
C ILE A 291 -17.18 -29.91 30.56
N MET A 292 -17.79 -28.95 29.86
CA MET A 292 -19.06 -28.33 30.32
C MET A 292 -20.18 -29.37 30.44
N VAL A 293 -20.31 -30.27 29.47
CA VAL A 293 -21.29 -31.37 29.52
C VAL A 293 -20.99 -32.32 30.69
N PHE A 294 -19.72 -32.69 30.91
CA PHE A 294 -19.33 -33.53 32.05
C PHE A 294 -19.71 -32.87 33.38
N ILE A 295 -19.44 -31.58 33.55
CA ILE A 295 -19.79 -30.80 34.74
C ILE A 295 -21.32 -30.76 34.92
N ALA A 296 -22.09 -30.66 33.84
CA ALA A 296 -23.55 -30.68 33.88
C ALA A 296 -24.07 -32.03 34.40
N VAL A 297 -23.58 -33.13 33.82
CA VAL A 297 -23.99 -34.48 34.18
C VAL A 297 -23.62 -34.81 35.64
N LYS A 298 -22.43 -34.41 36.08
CA LYS A 298 -21.91 -34.72 37.43
C LYS A 298 -22.09 -33.57 38.42
N ARG A 299 -22.96 -32.59 38.14
CA ARG A 299 -23.18 -31.37 38.97
C ARG A 299 -23.51 -31.65 40.44
N ARG A 300 -24.16 -32.79 40.73
CA ARG A 300 -24.53 -33.22 42.09
C ARG A 300 -23.41 -33.90 42.87
N ASN A 301 -22.28 -34.24 42.24
CA ASN A 301 -21.14 -34.85 42.93
C ASN A 301 -20.48 -33.85 43.90
N ARG A 302 -20.08 -34.31 45.10
CA ARG A 302 -19.49 -33.50 46.17
C ARG A 302 -18.32 -32.64 45.70
N TYR A 303 -17.39 -33.22 44.93
CA TYR A 303 -16.21 -32.51 44.42
C TYR A 303 -16.57 -31.35 43.46
N ILE A 304 -17.50 -31.59 42.53
CA ILE A 304 -17.94 -30.57 41.56
C ILE A 304 -18.75 -29.48 42.26
N LYS A 305 -19.64 -29.85 43.19
CA LYS A 305 -20.47 -28.93 43.97
C LYS A 305 -19.64 -28.01 44.86
N MET A 306 -18.60 -28.53 45.53
CA MET A 306 -17.68 -27.72 46.35
C MET A 306 -16.89 -26.70 45.54
N SER A 307 -16.60 -26.99 44.26
CA SER A 307 -15.87 -26.06 43.39
C SER A 307 -16.73 -24.93 42.79
N SER A 308 -18.04 -24.89 43.09
CA SER A 308 -19.06 -24.03 42.46
C SER A 308 -19.20 -24.27 40.94
N PRO A 309 -20.20 -25.04 40.50
CA PRO A 309 -20.41 -25.36 39.08
C PRO A 309 -20.59 -24.13 38.18
N ASN A 310 -21.24 -23.07 38.69
CA ASN A 310 -21.51 -21.86 37.91
C ASN A 310 -20.22 -21.13 37.54
N LEU A 311 -19.22 -21.10 38.43
CA LEU A 311 -17.91 -20.51 38.15
C LEU A 311 -17.16 -21.29 37.07
N ASN A 312 -17.19 -22.62 37.18
CA ASN A 312 -16.56 -23.48 36.19
C ASN A 312 -17.15 -23.26 34.77
N TYR A 313 -18.46 -23.00 34.65
CA TYR A 313 -19.07 -22.64 33.37
C TYR A 313 -18.57 -21.31 32.83
N PHE A 314 -18.46 -20.27 33.68
CA PHE A 314 -17.92 -18.98 33.24
C PHE A 314 -16.45 -19.10 32.81
N ILE A 315 -15.63 -19.87 33.53
CA ILE A 315 -14.23 -20.13 33.13
C ILE A 315 -14.17 -20.73 31.72
N LEU A 316 -14.94 -21.80 31.48
CA LEU A 316 -14.98 -22.48 30.18
C LEU A 316 -15.53 -21.59 29.07
N PHE A 317 -16.57 -20.80 29.37
CA PHE A 317 -17.13 -19.85 28.42
C PHE A 317 -16.12 -18.76 28.03
N GLY A 318 -15.40 -18.18 29.00
CA GLY A 318 -14.33 -17.23 28.74
C GLY A 318 -13.21 -17.82 27.88
N CYS A 319 -12.80 -19.07 28.14
CA CYS A 319 -11.83 -19.76 27.30
C CYS A 319 -12.32 -19.99 25.85
N ILE A 320 -13.61 -20.30 25.66
CA ILE A 320 -14.22 -20.42 24.32
C ILE A 320 -14.14 -19.08 23.57
N LEU A 321 -14.45 -17.96 24.21
CA LEU A 321 -14.33 -16.64 23.60
C LEU A 321 -12.89 -16.33 23.18
N CYS A 322 -11.90 -16.70 24.01
CA CYS A 322 -10.49 -16.56 23.65
C CYS A 322 -10.12 -17.43 22.42
N TYR A 323 -10.58 -18.67 22.32
CA TYR A 323 -10.33 -19.49 21.12
C TYR A 323 -10.98 -18.89 19.86
N ILE A 324 -12.21 -18.36 19.97
CA ILE A 324 -12.89 -17.69 18.85
C ILE A 324 -12.12 -16.45 18.42
N SER A 325 -11.54 -15.68 19.37
CA SER A 325 -10.76 -14.48 19.04
C SER A 325 -9.56 -14.77 18.12
N VAL A 326 -8.90 -15.91 18.30
CA VAL A 326 -7.76 -16.33 17.46
C VAL A 326 -8.21 -16.65 16.03
N ILE A 327 -9.36 -17.31 15.89
CA ILE A 327 -9.95 -17.61 14.56
C ILE A 327 -10.29 -16.29 13.85
N VAL A 328 -10.96 -15.36 14.56
CA VAL A 328 -11.35 -14.06 14.01
C VAL A 328 -10.14 -13.21 13.60
N ASN A 329 -9.05 -13.22 14.37
CA ASN A 329 -7.81 -12.53 14.01
C ASN A 329 -7.28 -13.00 12.64
N GLY A 330 -7.24 -14.32 12.44
CA GLY A 330 -6.75 -14.93 11.21
C GLY A 330 -7.66 -14.74 9.99
N MET A 331 -8.91 -14.29 10.16
CA MET A 331 -9.83 -13.97 9.07
C MET A 331 -9.49 -12.64 8.39
N ASP A 332 -8.45 -12.66 7.57
CA ASP A 332 -7.94 -11.48 6.86
C ASP A 332 -8.79 -11.02 5.67
N ALA A 333 -8.29 -10.02 4.95
CA ALA A 333 -8.93 -9.42 3.78
C ALA A 333 -9.22 -10.43 2.65
N GLY A 334 -8.50 -11.56 2.58
CA GLY A 334 -8.72 -12.60 1.58
C GLY A 334 -9.98 -13.42 1.82
N ILE A 335 -10.36 -13.61 3.08
CA ILE A 335 -11.57 -14.37 3.47
C ILE A 335 -12.77 -13.44 3.59
N VAL A 336 -12.59 -12.31 4.27
CA VAL A 336 -13.68 -11.41 4.67
C VAL A 336 -13.94 -10.31 3.65
N GLY A 337 -12.96 -10.03 2.79
CA GLY A 337 -12.95 -8.90 1.88
C GLY A 337 -12.39 -7.63 2.53
N VAL A 338 -11.74 -6.80 1.72
CA VAL A 338 -11.01 -5.58 2.15
C VAL A 338 -11.90 -4.61 2.93
N LYS A 339 -13.17 -4.45 2.53
CA LYS A 339 -14.11 -3.51 3.17
C LYS A 339 -14.56 -3.97 4.56
N ASN A 340 -14.65 -5.28 4.77
CA ASN A 340 -15.24 -5.86 5.97
C ASN A 340 -14.20 -6.21 7.04
N ARG A 341 -12.90 -6.15 6.73
CA ARG A 341 -11.80 -6.43 7.69
C ARG A 341 -11.85 -5.58 8.95
N LYS A 342 -12.41 -4.37 8.89
CA LYS A 342 -12.64 -3.52 10.07
C LYS A 342 -13.46 -4.24 11.14
N HIS A 343 -14.52 -4.93 10.74
CA HIS A 343 -15.43 -5.59 11.70
C HIS A 343 -14.77 -6.78 12.39
N THR A 344 -13.94 -7.56 11.68
CA THR A 344 -13.21 -8.67 12.31
C THR A 344 -12.14 -8.18 13.27
N CYS A 345 -11.45 -7.08 12.98
CA CYS A 345 -10.50 -6.49 13.92
C CYS A 345 -11.15 -5.99 15.21
N ILE A 346 -12.32 -5.35 15.11
CA ILE A 346 -13.08 -4.95 16.30
C ILE A 346 -13.51 -6.19 17.09
N ALA A 347 -14.10 -7.18 16.40
CA ALA A 347 -14.56 -8.41 17.04
C ALA A 347 -13.44 -9.17 17.77
N GLU A 348 -12.24 -9.26 17.19
CA GLU A 348 -11.06 -9.88 17.83
C GLU A 348 -10.77 -9.25 19.20
N ILE A 349 -10.60 -7.93 19.24
CA ILE A 349 -10.24 -7.19 20.47
C ILE A 349 -11.29 -7.39 21.56
N TRP A 350 -12.57 -7.32 21.17
CA TRP A 350 -13.69 -7.51 22.08
C TRP A 350 -13.74 -8.93 22.64
N LEU A 351 -13.65 -9.94 21.77
CA LEU A 351 -13.70 -11.35 22.17
C LEU A 351 -12.55 -11.71 23.10
N LEU A 352 -11.33 -11.27 22.79
CA LEU A 352 -10.16 -11.55 23.62
C LEU A 352 -10.25 -10.85 24.98
N SER A 353 -10.61 -9.56 25.00
CA SER A 353 -10.68 -8.78 26.25
C SER A 353 -11.77 -9.30 27.19
N LEU A 354 -12.97 -9.56 26.67
CA LEU A 354 -14.10 -10.08 27.45
C LEU A 354 -13.87 -11.54 27.87
N GLY A 355 -13.36 -12.38 26.97
CA GLY A 355 -13.03 -13.77 27.26
C GLY A 355 -12.03 -13.91 28.41
N PHE A 356 -10.99 -13.07 28.40
CA PHE A 356 -10.00 -13.02 29.49
C PHE A 356 -10.65 -12.64 30.83
N THR A 357 -11.46 -11.57 30.88
CA THR A 357 -12.07 -11.12 32.14
C THR A 357 -13.06 -12.11 32.70
N ILE A 358 -13.88 -12.73 31.85
CA ILE A 358 -14.83 -13.76 32.30
C ILE A 358 -14.05 -14.96 32.87
N ALA A 359 -13.01 -15.43 32.17
CA ALA A 359 -12.24 -16.57 32.61
C ALA A 359 -11.46 -16.28 33.91
N PHE A 360 -10.66 -15.21 33.92
CA PHE A 360 -9.80 -14.88 35.05
C PHE A 360 -10.60 -14.35 36.25
N GLY A 361 -11.61 -13.50 36.02
CA GLY A 361 -12.48 -12.98 37.08
C GLY A 361 -13.25 -14.09 37.81
N SER A 362 -13.59 -15.17 37.12
CA SER A 362 -14.26 -16.34 37.71
C SER A 362 -13.34 -17.22 38.57
N ILE A 363 -12.02 -17.11 38.39
CA ILE A 363 -11.01 -17.85 39.18
C ILE A 363 -10.81 -17.22 40.56
N ILE A 364 -10.98 -15.89 40.68
CA ILE A 364 -10.86 -15.13 41.93
C ILE A 364 -12.13 -15.35 42.79
N LYS A 365 -12.14 -16.40 43.61
CA LYS A 365 -13.29 -16.81 44.45
C LYS A 365 -13.42 -15.93 45.72
N ASP A 366 -14.54 -15.20 45.89
CA ASP A 366 -15.32 -15.13 47.16
C ASP A 366 -16.65 -14.31 47.14
N LEU A 367 -17.68 -14.93 47.74
CA LEU A 367 -19.04 -14.57 48.26
C LEU A 367 -19.96 -13.44 47.72
N GLN A 368 -19.53 -12.52 46.83
CA GLN A 368 -20.43 -11.55 46.14
C GLN A 368 -20.30 -11.62 44.61
N LEU A 369 -20.41 -12.86 44.13
CA LEU A 369 -19.76 -13.44 42.95
C LEU A 369 -20.16 -12.84 41.59
N ILE A 370 -21.45 -12.64 41.35
CA ILE A 370 -21.94 -12.16 40.05
C ILE A 370 -21.78 -10.63 39.94
N ILE A 371 -21.95 -9.93 41.06
CA ILE A 371 -21.91 -8.47 41.10
C ILE A 371 -20.49 -7.97 40.80
N ARG A 372 -19.47 -8.55 41.43
CA ARG A 372 -18.06 -8.15 41.18
C ARG A 372 -17.56 -8.55 39.80
N LEU A 373 -17.93 -9.75 39.31
CA LEU A 373 -17.62 -10.14 37.93
C LEU A 373 -18.29 -9.19 36.92
N GLY A 374 -19.55 -8.81 37.20
CA GLY A 374 -20.28 -7.80 36.41
C GLY A 374 -19.59 -6.44 36.42
N GLN A 375 -19.07 -5.98 37.57
CA GLN A 375 -18.29 -4.74 37.67
C GLN A 375 -17.01 -4.78 36.84
N LEU A 376 -16.23 -5.87 36.91
CA LEU A 376 -15.00 -6.03 36.12
C LEU A 376 -15.29 -6.07 34.61
N LEU A 377 -16.37 -6.74 34.22
CA LEU A 377 -16.80 -6.80 32.82
C LEU A 377 -17.36 -5.45 32.33
N LEU A 378 -18.05 -4.71 33.20
CA LEU A 378 -18.53 -3.37 32.89
C LEU A 378 -17.37 -2.43 32.57
N VAL A 379 -16.28 -2.48 33.34
CA VAL A 379 -15.08 -1.67 33.06
C VAL A 379 -14.52 -1.98 31.67
N ASP A 380 -14.42 -3.25 31.28
CA ASP A 380 -13.97 -3.62 29.93
C ASP A 380 -14.88 -3.08 28.83
N VAL A 381 -16.19 -3.27 28.99
CA VAL A 381 -17.18 -2.80 28.01
C VAL A 381 -17.11 -1.27 27.89
N LEU A 382 -16.99 -0.55 29.00
CA LEU A 382 -16.84 0.92 28.97
C LEU A 382 -15.57 1.35 28.24
N ILE A 383 -14.41 0.74 28.53
CA ILE A 383 -13.15 1.06 27.83
C ILE A 383 -13.27 0.79 26.32
N LEU A 384 -13.85 -0.35 25.92
CA LEU A 384 -13.99 -0.72 24.51
C LEU A 384 -15.02 0.14 23.76
N ILE A 385 -16.11 0.52 24.41
CA ILE A 385 -17.09 1.46 23.83
C ILE A 385 -16.45 2.83 23.66
N LEU A 386 -15.77 3.34 24.69
CA LEU A 386 -15.05 4.62 24.63
C LEU A 386 -14.02 4.62 23.50
N TRP A 387 -13.26 3.52 23.33
CA TRP A 387 -12.33 3.39 22.22
C TRP A 387 -13.04 3.50 20.87
N ASN A 388 -14.15 2.78 20.68
CA ASN A 388 -14.87 2.79 19.40
C ASN A 388 -15.57 4.12 19.09
N ILE A 389 -15.97 4.89 20.10
CA ILE A 389 -16.63 6.20 19.93
C ILE A 389 -15.61 7.33 19.75
N ILE A 390 -14.57 7.38 20.58
CA ILE A 390 -13.62 8.49 20.63
C ILE A 390 -12.54 8.35 19.55
N ASP A 391 -12.03 7.14 19.31
CA ASP A 391 -10.94 6.87 18.37
C ASP A 391 -11.23 5.60 17.55
N PRO A 392 -12.19 5.67 16.61
CA PRO A 392 -12.72 4.50 15.91
C PRO A 392 -11.63 3.77 15.13
N ILE A 393 -11.61 2.45 15.26
CA ILE A 393 -10.67 1.59 14.54
C ILE A 393 -10.99 1.62 13.04
N SER A 394 -9.95 1.83 12.24
CA SER A 394 -10.00 1.86 10.78
C SER A 394 -8.99 0.89 10.19
N THR A 395 -9.20 0.49 8.94
CA THR A 395 -8.25 -0.35 8.20
C THR A 395 -7.34 0.53 7.36
N ASN A 396 -6.04 0.45 7.60
CA ASN A 396 -5.02 1.19 6.89
C ASN A 396 -4.09 0.23 6.15
N ASP A 397 -3.78 0.54 4.89
CA ASP A 397 -2.87 -0.27 4.08
C ASP A 397 -1.44 0.22 4.26
N VAL A 398 -0.57 -0.65 4.76
CA VAL A 398 0.84 -0.35 5.03
C VAL A 398 1.71 -1.06 3.99
N ASP A 399 2.66 -0.33 3.39
CA ASP A 399 3.62 -0.89 2.43
C ASP A 399 4.63 -1.80 3.15
N VAL A 400 4.78 -3.05 2.68
CA VAL A 400 5.69 -4.05 3.26
C VAL A 400 6.87 -4.35 2.33
N GLY A 401 6.72 -4.07 1.04
CA GLY A 401 7.81 -4.23 0.09
C GLY A 401 7.48 -3.75 -1.32
N VAL A 402 8.52 -3.47 -2.09
CA VAL A 402 8.42 -3.09 -3.49
C VAL A 402 9.20 -4.10 -4.32
N LYS A 403 8.52 -4.79 -5.23
CA LYS A 403 9.12 -5.70 -6.19
C LYS A 403 9.05 -5.10 -7.58
N ILE A 404 10.18 -5.02 -8.26
CA ILE A 404 10.24 -4.54 -9.64
C ILE A 404 10.03 -5.75 -10.56
N HIS A 405 8.91 -5.80 -11.26
CA HIS A 405 8.63 -6.85 -12.23
C HIS A 405 8.97 -6.38 -13.65
N ASN A 406 9.87 -7.11 -14.31
CA ASN A 406 10.27 -6.88 -15.70
C ASN A 406 10.66 -5.42 -16.05
N HIS A 407 11.11 -4.66 -15.06
CA HIS A 407 11.49 -3.24 -15.18
C HIS A 407 10.44 -2.34 -15.89
N LYS A 408 9.18 -2.78 -15.96
CA LYS A 408 8.05 -2.09 -16.61
C LYS A 408 6.91 -1.87 -15.61
N GLU A 409 6.80 -2.76 -14.63
CA GLU A 409 5.76 -2.73 -13.61
C GLU A 409 6.41 -2.75 -12.23
N ILE A 410 5.92 -1.87 -11.34
CA ILE A 410 6.30 -1.89 -9.93
C ILE A 410 5.16 -2.55 -9.17
N ILE A 411 5.41 -3.72 -8.60
CA ILE A 411 4.48 -4.39 -7.70
C ILE A 411 4.75 -3.88 -6.29
N ARG A 412 3.76 -3.21 -5.68
CA ARG A 412 3.81 -2.78 -4.28
C ARG A 412 3.00 -3.77 -3.44
N ASP A 413 3.70 -4.49 -2.57
CA ASP A 413 3.10 -5.41 -1.62
C ASP A 413 2.66 -4.61 -0.38
N ARG A 414 1.37 -4.68 -0.05
CA ARG A 414 0.75 -4.02 1.11
C ARG A 414 0.11 -5.02 2.06
N ILE A 415 0.00 -4.68 3.33
CA ILE A 415 -0.83 -5.40 4.30
C ILE A 415 -1.90 -4.48 4.86
N GLN A 416 -3.05 -5.04 5.21
CA GLN A 416 -4.13 -4.29 5.83
C GLN A 416 -4.02 -4.41 7.36
N VAL A 417 -3.68 -3.30 8.02
CA VAL A 417 -3.54 -3.22 9.48
C VAL A 417 -4.73 -2.47 10.07
N CYS A 418 -5.19 -2.92 11.22
CA CYS A 418 -6.26 -2.26 11.95
C CYS A 418 -5.67 -1.33 13.00
N THR A 419 -5.76 -0.02 12.74
CA THR A 419 -5.23 1.01 13.64
C THR A 419 -6.25 2.12 13.84
N SER A 420 -6.09 2.80 14.96
CA SER A 420 -6.74 4.05 15.31
C SER A 420 -5.66 5.09 15.59
N THR A 421 -6.04 6.36 15.65
CA THR A 421 -5.10 7.50 15.70
C THR A 421 -4.15 7.38 16.89
N ASN A 422 -4.71 6.98 18.04
CA ASN A 422 -4.01 6.82 19.31
C ASN A 422 -4.09 5.37 19.82
N SER A 423 -4.02 4.39 18.91
CA SER A 423 -4.13 2.95 19.23
C SER A 423 -3.22 2.48 20.37
N ILE A 424 -2.01 3.03 20.49
CA ILE A 424 -1.05 2.69 21.56
C ILE A 424 -1.59 3.11 22.94
N VAL A 425 -2.23 4.27 23.04
CA VAL A 425 -2.78 4.79 24.31
C VAL A 425 -3.88 3.87 24.84
N TRP A 426 -4.79 3.47 23.96
CA TRP A 426 -5.87 2.53 24.30
C TRP A 426 -5.34 1.15 24.68
N LEU A 427 -4.33 0.66 23.97
CA LEU A 427 -3.68 -0.61 24.27
C LEU A 427 -3.01 -0.56 25.65
N ILE A 428 -2.30 0.54 25.98
CA ILE A 428 -1.71 0.74 27.32
C ILE A 428 -2.80 0.79 28.40
N ALA A 429 -3.91 1.49 28.16
CA ALA A 429 -5.00 1.59 29.14
C ALA A 429 -5.60 0.20 29.45
N ILE A 430 -5.87 -0.61 28.43
CA ILE A 430 -6.37 -1.98 28.60
C ILE A 430 -5.32 -2.83 29.31
N LEU A 431 -4.06 -2.83 28.86
CA LEU A 431 -3.01 -3.64 29.47
C LEU A 431 -2.74 -3.26 30.92
N ALA A 432 -2.79 -1.98 31.28
CA ALA A 432 -2.61 -1.52 32.65
C ALA A 432 -3.73 -2.06 33.56
N TYR A 433 -4.99 -1.95 33.11
CA TYR A 433 -6.13 -2.53 33.82
C TYR A 433 -6.01 -4.05 34.02
N LYS A 434 -5.70 -4.79 32.95
CA LYS A 434 -5.54 -6.25 33.02
C LYS A 434 -4.35 -6.66 33.89
N SER A 435 -3.25 -5.90 33.85
CA SER A 435 -2.09 -6.13 34.70
C SER A 435 -2.41 -5.92 36.18
N ALA A 436 -3.18 -4.89 36.52
CA ALA A 436 -3.66 -4.68 37.88
C ALA A 436 -4.55 -5.84 38.37
N MET A 437 -5.46 -6.34 37.51
CA MET A 437 -6.25 -7.53 37.81
C MET A 437 -5.37 -8.75 38.08
N LEU A 438 -4.38 -9.00 37.22
CA LEU A 438 -3.46 -10.13 37.36
C LEU A 438 -2.64 -10.04 38.65
N LEU A 439 -2.08 -8.87 38.98
CA LEU A 439 -1.34 -8.64 40.22
C LEU A 439 -2.21 -8.85 41.46
N PHE A 440 -3.46 -8.39 41.42
CA PHE A 440 -4.43 -8.64 42.49
C PHE A 440 -4.71 -10.14 42.66
N GLY A 441 -4.93 -10.87 41.56
CA GLY A 441 -5.14 -12.32 41.60
C GLY A 441 -3.92 -13.07 42.13
N VAL A 442 -2.70 -12.68 41.73
CA VAL A 442 -1.44 -13.25 42.24
C VAL A 442 -1.26 -12.96 43.74
N SER A 443 -1.57 -11.75 44.19
CA SER A 443 -1.54 -11.39 45.61
C SER A 443 -2.49 -12.26 46.44
N LEU A 444 -3.71 -12.49 45.94
CA LEU A 444 -4.67 -13.39 46.59
C LEU A 444 -4.14 -14.83 46.60
N ALA A 445 -3.63 -15.31 45.47
CA ALA A 445 -3.08 -16.65 45.32
C ALA A 445 -1.90 -16.92 46.26
N TRP A 446 -1.05 -15.91 46.48
CA TRP A 446 0.06 -15.97 47.42
C TRP A 446 -0.41 -16.11 48.86
N ARG A 447 -1.41 -15.32 49.28
CA ARG A 447 -2.00 -15.38 50.62
C ARG A 447 -2.64 -16.75 50.90
N THR A 448 -3.23 -17.39 49.90
CA THR A 448 -3.90 -18.69 50.03
C THR A 448 -2.98 -19.91 49.92
N ARG A 449 -1.68 -19.73 49.63
CA ARG A 449 -0.75 -20.85 49.35
C ARG A 449 -0.50 -21.77 50.55
N LYS A 450 -0.51 -21.25 51.78
CA LYS A 450 -0.16 -21.99 53.01
C LYS A 450 -1.35 -22.68 53.69
N VAL A 451 -2.56 -22.52 53.17
CA VAL A 451 -3.77 -23.13 53.74
C VAL A 451 -4.03 -24.46 53.03
N SER A 452 -3.43 -25.55 53.54
CA SER A 452 -3.58 -26.91 52.98
C SER A 452 -4.49 -27.75 53.87
N ILE A 453 -5.78 -27.81 53.54
CA ILE A 453 -6.70 -28.80 54.10
C ILE A 453 -6.86 -29.90 53.04
N GLU A 454 -6.55 -31.16 53.36
CA GLU A 454 -6.57 -32.30 52.41
C GLU A 454 -7.93 -32.53 51.73
N THR A 455 -9.00 -32.01 52.31
CA THR A 455 -10.35 -32.04 51.72
C THR A 455 -10.61 -30.95 50.66
N LEU A 456 -9.62 -30.08 50.36
CA LEU A 456 -9.78 -28.89 49.51
C LEU A 456 -8.62 -28.65 48.51
N ASN A 457 -8.18 -29.72 47.82
CA ASN A 457 -7.15 -29.66 46.75
C ASN A 457 -7.53 -28.76 45.53
N ASP A 458 -8.77 -28.27 45.44
CA ASP A 458 -9.23 -27.33 44.39
C ASP A 458 -8.51 -25.97 44.44
N SER A 459 -8.16 -25.50 45.64
CA SER A 459 -7.48 -24.22 45.85
C SER A 459 -6.06 -24.19 45.24
N ARG A 460 -5.32 -25.29 45.34
CA ARG A 460 -3.95 -25.41 44.82
C ARG A 460 -3.89 -25.36 43.30
N SER A 461 -4.82 -26.05 42.62
CA SER A 461 -4.93 -26.01 41.16
C SER A 461 -5.28 -24.63 40.63
N LEU A 462 -6.15 -23.89 41.34
CA LEU A 462 -6.51 -22.51 41.00
C LEU A 462 -5.31 -21.56 41.17
N VAL A 463 -4.57 -21.68 42.28
CA VAL A 463 -3.34 -20.90 42.52
C VAL A 463 -2.30 -21.13 41.40
N LEU A 464 -2.07 -22.39 41.00
CA LEU A 464 -1.15 -22.72 39.91
C LEU A 464 -1.62 -22.15 38.56
N THR A 465 -2.93 -22.16 38.32
CA THR A 465 -3.54 -21.57 37.11
C THR A 465 -3.33 -20.06 37.05
N ILE A 466 -3.49 -19.34 38.17
CA ILE A 466 -3.25 -17.89 38.24
C ILE A 466 -1.80 -17.56 37.87
N TYR A 467 -0.83 -18.29 38.41
CA TYR A 467 0.58 -18.09 38.06
C TYR A 467 0.86 -18.38 36.57
N ASN A 468 0.30 -19.46 36.04
CA ASN A 468 0.43 -19.82 34.64
C ASN A 468 -0.14 -18.73 33.71
N ILE A 469 -1.35 -18.22 34.00
CA ILE A 469 -1.96 -17.13 33.23
C ILE A 469 -1.09 -15.87 33.32
N PHE A 470 -0.59 -15.51 34.51
CA PHE A 470 0.26 -14.33 34.69
C PHE A 470 1.53 -14.38 33.82
N VAL A 471 2.29 -15.47 33.90
CA VAL A 471 3.54 -15.64 33.16
C VAL A 471 3.29 -15.67 31.65
N LEU A 472 2.31 -16.44 31.19
CA LEU A 472 2.01 -16.56 29.76
C LEU A 472 1.40 -15.30 29.16
N SER A 473 0.60 -14.56 29.92
CA SER A 473 0.05 -13.28 29.45
C SER A 473 1.15 -12.21 29.36
N PHE A 474 2.03 -12.12 30.35
CA PHE A 474 3.14 -11.17 30.34
C PHE A 474 4.13 -11.45 29.19
N THR A 475 4.50 -12.71 29.00
CA THR A 475 5.37 -13.13 27.88
C THR A 475 4.68 -13.00 26.53
N GLY A 476 3.40 -13.35 26.42
CA GLY A 476 2.63 -13.19 25.19
C GLY A 476 2.50 -11.73 24.73
N VAL A 477 2.27 -10.79 25.65
CA VAL A 477 2.18 -9.36 25.33
C VAL A 477 3.53 -8.82 24.85
N THR A 478 4.62 -9.13 25.55
CA THR A 478 5.97 -8.67 25.16
C THR A 478 6.37 -9.20 23.78
N VAL A 479 6.19 -10.49 23.52
CA VAL A 479 6.44 -11.10 22.20
C VAL A 479 5.49 -10.54 21.13
N GLY A 480 4.23 -10.30 21.46
CA GLY A 480 3.24 -9.73 20.56
C GLY A 480 3.59 -8.31 20.09
N MET A 481 4.19 -7.49 20.96
CA MET A 481 4.65 -6.14 20.60
C MET A 481 5.91 -6.19 19.72
N VAL A 482 6.86 -7.08 20.02
CA VAL A 482 8.11 -7.21 19.24
C VAL A 482 7.85 -7.80 17.84
N SER A 483 6.91 -8.74 17.73
CA SER A 483 6.61 -9.44 16.48
C SER A 483 5.76 -8.64 15.49
N ASN A 484 5.35 -7.41 15.82
CA ASN A 484 4.58 -6.54 14.92
C ASN A 484 5.35 -6.18 13.62
N ASN A 485 6.67 -6.37 13.58
CA ASN A 485 7.48 -6.13 12.38
C ASN A 485 7.29 -7.19 11.28
N THR A 486 6.69 -8.33 11.59
CA THR A 486 6.48 -9.45 10.67
C THR A 486 5.07 -9.98 10.81
N TYR A 487 4.22 -9.79 9.80
CA TYR A 487 2.79 -10.10 9.91
C TYR A 487 2.50 -11.61 10.08
N ASP A 488 3.22 -12.48 9.36
CA ASP A 488 3.06 -13.94 9.45
C ASP A 488 3.47 -14.50 10.82
N ILE A 489 4.68 -14.14 11.25
CA ILE A 489 5.25 -14.59 12.53
C ILE A 489 4.46 -13.97 13.70
N GLY A 490 4.04 -12.71 13.56
CA GLY A 490 3.23 -12.01 14.56
C GLY A 490 1.89 -12.69 14.80
N PHE A 491 1.19 -13.12 13.75
CA PHE A 491 -0.04 -13.91 13.89
C PHE A 491 0.23 -15.24 14.60
N ALA A 492 1.21 -16.01 14.13
CA ALA A 492 1.51 -17.34 14.67
C ALA A 492 1.89 -17.29 16.17
N LEU A 493 2.71 -16.32 16.57
CA LEU A 493 3.11 -16.15 17.97
C LEU A 493 1.92 -15.76 18.85
N LYS A 494 1.12 -14.76 18.44
CA LYS A 494 -0.08 -14.35 19.19
C LYS A 494 -1.05 -15.52 19.37
N ALA A 495 -1.34 -16.27 18.30
CA ALA A 495 -2.18 -17.45 18.34
C ALA A 495 -1.63 -18.53 19.28
N ALA A 496 -0.33 -18.85 19.18
CA ALA A 496 0.31 -19.87 20.01
C ALA A 496 0.24 -19.54 21.51
N PHE A 497 0.55 -18.31 21.91
CA PHE A 497 0.49 -17.91 23.32
C PHE A 497 -0.94 -17.96 23.88
N ILE A 498 -1.94 -17.51 23.11
CA ILE A 498 -3.34 -17.57 23.53
C ILE A 498 -3.78 -19.03 23.72
N ILE A 499 -3.54 -19.90 22.73
CA ILE A 499 -3.90 -21.32 22.79
C ILE A 499 -3.20 -22.03 23.95
N LEU A 500 -1.90 -21.78 24.12
CA LEU A 500 -1.11 -22.40 25.18
C LEU A 500 -1.64 -21.95 26.56
N CYS A 501 -1.92 -20.66 26.74
CA CYS A 501 -2.49 -20.12 27.98
C CYS A 501 -3.88 -20.68 28.29
N THR A 502 -4.79 -20.72 27.32
CA THR A 502 -6.16 -21.22 27.53
C THR A 502 -6.18 -22.73 27.78
N THR A 503 -5.46 -23.51 26.95
CA THR A 503 -5.42 -24.97 27.07
C THR A 503 -4.80 -25.40 28.40
N SER A 504 -3.64 -24.84 28.76
CA SER A 504 -2.99 -25.15 30.04
C SER A 504 -3.87 -24.76 31.23
N SER A 505 -4.58 -23.62 31.18
CA SER A 505 -5.50 -23.21 32.24
C SER A 505 -6.67 -24.17 32.41
N ILE A 506 -7.30 -24.61 31.31
CA ILE A 506 -8.36 -25.62 31.36
C ILE A 506 -7.82 -26.92 31.95
N CYS A 507 -6.66 -27.38 31.50
CA CYS A 507 -6.03 -28.61 31.98
C CYS A 507 -5.74 -28.56 33.48
N LEU A 508 -5.15 -27.47 33.97
CA LEU A 508 -4.81 -27.29 35.39
C LEU A 508 -6.05 -27.25 36.29
N VAL A 509 -7.12 -26.57 35.86
CA VAL A 509 -8.35 -26.45 36.65
C VAL A 509 -9.17 -27.74 36.64
N PHE A 510 -9.30 -28.40 35.50
CA PHE A 510 -10.29 -29.46 35.30
C PHE A 510 -9.73 -30.88 35.35
N ILE A 511 -8.50 -31.15 34.91
CA ILE A 511 -7.95 -32.53 34.91
C ILE A 511 -7.92 -33.13 36.33
N PRO A 512 -7.44 -32.43 37.38
CA PRO A 512 -7.46 -32.98 38.73
C PRO A 512 -8.87 -33.33 39.22
N LYS A 513 -9.87 -32.50 38.85
CA LYS A 513 -11.28 -32.72 39.19
C LYS A 513 -11.84 -33.95 38.48
N LEU A 514 -11.57 -34.09 37.19
CA LEU A 514 -12.03 -35.24 36.40
C LEU A 514 -11.47 -36.55 36.95
N LEU A 515 -10.19 -36.58 37.34
CA LEU A 515 -9.55 -37.75 37.94
C LEU A 515 -10.17 -38.11 39.30
N GLN A 516 -10.37 -37.14 40.19
CA GLN A 516 -10.99 -37.37 41.50
C GLN A 516 -12.43 -37.93 41.38
N VAL A 517 -13.22 -37.42 40.43
CA VAL A 517 -14.58 -37.91 40.17
C VAL A 517 -14.57 -39.33 39.60
N ARG A 518 -13.57 -39.71 38.81
CA ARG A 518 -13.43 -41.06 38.25
C ARG A 518 -12.99 -42.09 39.29
N ILE A 519 -12.07 -41.71 40.18
CA ILE A 519 -11.54 -42.57 41.24
C ILE A 519 -12.61 -42.82 42.32
N ASN A 520 -13.39 -41.79 42.68
CA ASN A 520 -14.42 -41.87 43.73
C ASN A 520 -15.81 -41.51 43.19
N PRO A 521 -16.47 -42.41 42.43
CA PRO A 521 -17.77 -42.16 41.80
C PRO A 521 -18.94 -42.06 42.79
N THR A 522 -18.79 -42.60 44.00
CA THR A 522 -19.86 -42.77 45.00
C THR A 522 -19.54 -42.08 46.32
N LEU A 523 -19.66 -40.75 46.37
CA LEU A 523 -19.96 -40.06 47.63
C LEU A 523 -21.21 -39.19 47.42
N PRO A 524 -22.42 -39.72 47.68
CA PRO A 524 -23.61 -38.90 47.75
C PRO A 524 -23.42 -37.84 48.83
N SER A 525 -23.97 -36.65 48.61
CA SER A 525 -24.06 -35.64 49.65
C SER A 525 -24.87 -36.24 50.81
N ALA A 526 -24.25 -36.45 51.98
CA ALA A 526 -24.98 -36.84 53.17
C ALA A 526 -25.95 -35.70 53.53
N THR A 527 -27.20 -35.83 53.10
CA THR A 527 -28.31 -35.02 53.59
C THR A 527 -28.70 -35.55 54.96
N THR A 528 -28.47 -34.74 55.97
CA THR A 528 -29.07 -34.85 57.31
C THR A 528 -30.59 -35.00 57.20
N LYS A 529 -31.11 -36.20 57.51
CA LYS A 529 -32.41 -36.40 58.15
C LYS A 529 -32.29 -37.58 59.12
N THR A 530 -32.58 -37.29 60.37
CA THR A 530 -32.91 -38.20 61.46
C THR A 530 -33.93 -39.25 61.00
N ASP A 531 -33.64 -40.54 61.22
CA ASP A 531 -34.62 -41.52 61.66
C ASP A 531 -33.94 -42.68 62.39
N ASN A 532 -34.56 -43.05 63.50
CA ASN A 532 -34.19 -44.11 64.43
C ASN A 532 -34.49 -45.50 63.86
N LYS A 533 -33.79 -46.52 64.41
CA LYS A 533 -33.96 -47.98 64.25
C LYS A 533 -33.52 -48.57 62.90
N PHE A 534 -32.45 -49.36 62.87
CA PHE A 534 -32.47 -50.81 63.16
C PHE A 534 -31.09 -51.45 62.89
N SER A 535 -30.76 -52.41 63.74
CA SER A 535 -29.78 -53.51 63.61
C SER A 535 -28.27 -53.28 63.61
N ASN A 536 -27.68 -53.82 64.69
CA ASN A 536 -26.33 -54.36 64.74
C ASN A 536 -26.06 -55.35 63.60
N ASN A 537 -24.93 -55.22 62.92
CA ASN A 537 -23.90 -56.26 62.83
C ASN A 537 -22.66 -55.76 62.06
N MET A 538 -21.53 -55.82 62.78
CA MET A 538 -20.24 -56.40 62.37
C MET A 538 -19.51 -55.83 61.13
N LEU A 539 -18.29 -55.33 61.44
CA LEU A 539 -17.08 -55.27 60.59
C LEU A 539 -16.90 -54.07 59.63
N SER A 540 -16.28 -52.99 60.10
CA SER A 540 -14.92 -52.60 59.66
C SER A 540 -14.43 -51.32 60.34
N THR A 541 -13.30 -51.54 61.00
CA THR A 541 -12.45 -50.74 61.85
C THR A 541 -11.84 -49.50 61.15
N SER A 542 -11.50 -48.51 61.98
CA SER A 542 -10.33 -47.61 61.85
C SER A 542 -10.30 -46.40 60.91
N ILE A 543 -11.40 -45.64 60.72
CA ILE A 543 -11.32 -44.29 60.09
C ILE A 543 -12.01 -43.18 60.91
N SER A 544 -12.87 -43.51 61.88
CA SER A 544 -13.64 -42.50 62.65
C SER A 544 -12.84 -41.73 63.71
N GLY A 545 -11.79 -42.34 64.29
CA GLY A 545 -11.07 -41.77 65.44
C GLY A 545 -10.20 -40.55 65.11
N GLU A 546 -9.57 -40.55 63.94
CA GLU A 546 -8.58 -39.51 63.57
C GLU A 546 -9.27 -38.19 63.20
N ALA A 547 -10.39 -38.26 62.48
CA ALA A 547 -11.23 -37.10 62.16
C ALA A 547 -11.91 -36.50 63.43
N GLN A 548 -12.30 -37.34 64.39
CA GLN A 548 -12.83 -36.86 65.67
C GLN A 548 -11.75 -36.17 66.53
N LEU A 549 -10.49 -36.64 66.44
CA LEU A 549 -9.36 -36.04 67.15
C LEU A 549 -9.00 -34.67 66.57
N GLU A 550 -9.01 -34.49 65.25
CA GLU A 550 -8.77 -33.20 64.60
C GLU A 550 -9.85 -32.16 64.95
N VAL A 551 -11.13 -32.56 64.93
CA VAL A 551 -12.23 -31.68 65.33
C VAL A 551 -12.09 -31.25 66.80
N ARG A 552 -11.59 -32.13 67.66
CA ARG A 552 -11.33 -31.83 69.07
C ARG A 552 -10.14 -30.85 69.24
N LYS A 553 -9.07 -31.01 68.46
CA LYS A 553 -7.94 -30.08 68.43
C LYS A 553 -8.35 -28.69 67.94
N LEU A 554 -9.13 -28.61 66.85
CA LEU A 554 -9.64 -27.34 66.32
C LEU A 554 -10.55 -26.62 67.32
N ARG A 555 -11.40 -27.35 68.06
CA ARG A 555 -12.23 -26.75 69.12
C ARG A 555 -11.43 -26.20 70.29
N LEU A 556 -10.29 -26.81 70.63
CA LEU A 556 -9.40 -26.30 71.67
C LEU A 556 -8.68 -25.02 71.22
N ILE A 557 -8.23 -24.97 69.96
CA ILE A 557 -7.60 -23.77 69.39
C ILE A 557 -8.59 -22.60 69.32
N ILE A 558 -9.85 -22.86 68.96
CA ILE A 558 -10.91 -21.84 68.94
C ILE A 558 -11.14 -21.28 70.35
N ARG A 559 -11.23 -22.12 71.39
CA ARG A 559 -11.35 -21.63 72.78
C ARG A 559 -10.17 -20.79 73.22
N GLU A 560 -8.94 -21.19 72.88
CA GLU A 560 -7.75 -20.42 73.24
C GLU A 560 -7.72 -19.04 72.56
N GLN A 561 -8.23 -18.95 71.32
CA GLN A 561 -8.39 -17.69 70.60
C GLN A 561 -9.50 -16.81 71.22
N GLU A 562 -10.63 -17.39 71.61
CA GLU A 562 -11.73 -16.70 72.28
C GLU A 562 -11.31 -16.12 73.64
N GLU A 563 -10.54 -16.87 74.44
CA GLU A 563 -9.98 -16.37 75.71
C GLU A 563 -8.99 -15.23 75.50
N LYS A 564 -8.16 -15.27 74.45
CA LYS A 564 -7.25 -14.17 74.09
C LYS A 564 -8.03 -12.93 73.65
N LEU A 565 -9.11 -13.10 72.91
CA LEU A 565 -10.02 -12.02 72.49
C LEU A 565 -10.74 -11.39 73.67
N GLN A 566 -11.22 -12.17 74.64
CA GLN A 566 -11.81 -11.65 75.87
C GLN A 566 -10.78 -10.88 76.72
N LYS A 567 -9.54 -11.40 76.85
CA LYS A 567 -8.48 -10.68 77.57
C LYS A 567 -8.09 -9.37 76.88
N LEU A 568 -8.08 -9.32 75.54
CA LEU A 568 -7.88 -8.07 74.81
C LEU A 568 -9.04 -7.11 75.03
N SER A 569 -10.29 -7.58 74.89
CA SER A 569 -11.50 -6.77 75.11
C SER A 569 -11.53 -6.17 76.52
N ASN A 570 -11.19 -6.94 77.55
CA ASN A 570 -11.17 -6.45 78.93
C ASN A 570 -10.04 -5.44 79.18
N ARG A 571 -8.89 -5.56 78.48
CA ARG A 571 -7.83 -4.54 78.51
C ARG A 571 -8.27 -3.25 77.82
N THR A 572 -8.96 -3.34 76.68
CA THR A 572 -9.47 -2.14 76.00
C THR A 572 -10.53 -1.42 76.83
N ILE A 573 -11.35 -2.15 77.59
CA ILE A 573 -12.36 -1.56 78.50
C ILE A 573 -11.67 -0.88 79.71
N GLN A 574 -10.63 -1.48 80.29
CA GLN A 574 -9.86 -0.86 81.37
C GLN A 574 -9.05 0.37 80.95
N GLU A 575 -8.63 0.45 79.67
CA GLU A 575 -7.97 1.64 79.12
C GLU A 575 -8.94 2.78 78.78
N THR A 576 -10.25 2.53 78.76
CA THR A 576 -11.29 3.56 78.53
C THR A 576 -11.94 4.10 79.81
N GLU A 577 -11.67 3.50 80.98
CA GLU A 577 -12.24 3.91 82.28
C GLU A 577 -11.23 4.63 83.20
N ASN A 578 -10.01 4.87 82.75
CA ASN A 578 -9.03 5.81 83.33
C ASN A 578 -8.80 6.97 82.37
#